data_AF-A0A134AR05-F1
#
_entry.id   AF-A0A134AR05-F1
#
_cell.length_a   1.000
_cell.length_b   1.000
_cell.length_c   1.000
_cell.angle_alpha   90.00
_cell.angle_beta   90.00
_cell.angle_gamma   90.00
#
_symmetry.space_group_name_H-M   'P 1'
#
loop_
_entity.id
_entity.type
_entity.pdbx_description
1 polymer ?
#
loop_
_entity_poly.entity_id
_entity_poly.type
_entity_poly.pdbx_seq_one_letter_code
_entity_poly.pdbx_strand_id
1 'polypeptide(L)'
;MIEFEILKEVTLAINQDREKKKAEKIKEWKARANNVSEYICSLPISHSQRNQLVDKITDLLDVALDWKALEAVINESNAIMKIFDEDSEDNGEKLS
;
A
#
# COMPACT_ATOMS: atom_id res chain seq x y z
N MET A 1 -26.84 5.30 -19.36
CA MET A 1 -27.08 6.27 -18.26
C MET A 1 -27.12 5.56 -16.91
N ILE A 2 -27.91 4.48 -16.75
CA ILE A 2 -27.95 3.64 -15.53
C ILE A 2 -26.58 3.04 -15.17
N GLU A 3 -25.78 2.60 -16.15
CA GLU A 3 -24.48 1.96 -15.89
C GLU A 3 -23.43 2.93 -15.30
N PHE A 4 -23.49 4.21 -15.66
CA PHE A 4 -22.56 5.23 -15.14
C PHE A 4 -22.86 5.57 -13.68
N GLU A 5 -24.15 5.63 -13.32
CA GLU A 5 -24.60 5.79 -11.93
C GLU A 5 -24.12 4.62 -11.06
N ILE A 6 -24.25 3.38 -11.54
CA ILE A 6 -23.79 2.18 -10.82
C ILE A 6 -22.26 2.21 -10.63
N LEU A 7 -21.49 2.52 -11.67
CA LEU A 7 -20.03 2.65 -11.59
C LEU A 7 -19.60 3.70 -10.56
N LYS A 8 -20.29 4.83 -10.51
CA LYS A 8 -20.05 5.91 -9.55
C LYS A 8 -20.36 5.46 -8.11
N GLU A 9 -21.49 4.78 -7.90
CA GLU A 9 -21.87 4.26 -6.58
C GLU A 9 -20.89 3.20 -6.07
N VAL A 10 -20.48 2.27 -6.93
CA VAL A 10 -19.49 1.23 -6.60
C VAL A 10 -18.13 1.87 -6.27
N THR A 11 -17.68 2.85 -7.07
CA THR A 11 -16.42 3.56 -6.82
C THR A 11 -16.47 4.33 -5.50
N LEU A 12 -17.59 4.98 -5.18
CA LEU A 12 -17.78 5.66 -3.90
C LEU A 12 -17.75 4.69 -2.72
N ALA A 13 -18.43 3.54 -2.83
CA ALA A 13 -18.45 2.52 -1.79
C ALA A 13 -17.06 1.94 -1.53
N ILE A 14 -16.31 1.61 -2.60
CA ILE A 14 -14.92 1.13 -2.52
C ILE A 14 -14.03 2.18 -1.86
N ASN A 15 -14.16 3.45 -2.24
CA ASN A 15 -13.34 4.52 -1.68
C ASN A 15 -13.65 4.76 -0.19
N GLN A 16 -14.92 4.70 0.21
CA GLN A 16 -15.31 4.81 1.62
C GLN A 16 -14.75 3.66 2.47
N ASP A 17 -14.82 2.43 1.97
CA ASP A 17 -14.22 1.27 2.64
C ASP A 17 -12.69 1.38 2.76
N ARG A 18 -12.04 1.87 1.69
CA ARG A 18 -10.60 2.14 1.68
C ARG A 18 -10.21 3.15 2.75
N GLU A 19 -10.93 4.27 2.86
CA GLU A 19 -10.62 5.30 3.85
C GLU A 19 -10.88 4.83 5.30
N LYS A 20 -11.91 4.01 5.54
CA LYS A 20 -12.12 3.37 6.86
C LYS A 20 -10.94 2.46 7.23
N LYS A 21 -10.52 1.58 6.31
CA LYS A 21 -9.36 0.69 6.51
C LYS A 21 -8.06 1.45 6.74
N LYS A 22 -7.87 2.60 6.08
CA LYS A 22 -6.73 3.48 6.34
C LYS A 22 -6.77 4.04 7.76
N ALA A 23 -7.93 4.52 8.23
CA ALA A 23 -8.07 5.06 9.57
C ALA A 23 -7.77 4.02 10.67
N GLU A 24 -8.24 2.79 10.50
CA GLU A 24 -7.94 1.68 11.41
C GLU A 24 -6.45 1.34 11.43
N LYS A 25 -5.82 1.23 10.25
CA LYS A 25 -4.37 1.03 10.14
C LYS A 25 -3.58 2.14 10.82
N ILE A 26 -3.98 3.41 10.68
CA ILE A 26 -3.35 4.54 11.36
C ILE A 26 -3.46 4.38 12.89
N LYS A 27 -4.60 3.93 13.42
CA LYS A 27 -4.78 3.70 14.86
C LYS A 27 -3.86 2.58 15.37
N GLU A 28 -3.77 1.47 14.64
CA GLU A 28 -2.83 0.39 14.96
C GLU A 28 -1.38 0.84 14.91
N TRP A 29 -1.00 1.63 13.91
CA TRP A 29 0.35 2.16 13.77
C TRP A 29 0.69 3.12 14.89
N LYS A 30 -0.24 3.99 15.32
CA LYS A 30 -0.05 4.85 16.50
C LYS A 30 0.20 4.03 17.77
N ALA A 31 -0.56 2.96 17.98
CA ALA A 31 -0.36 2.08 19.14
C ALA A 31 1.00 1.37 19.09
N ARG A 32 1.39 0.85 17.92
CA ARG A 32 2.72 0.22 17.73
C ARG A 32 3.86 1.23 17.90
N ALA A 33 3.70 2.45 17.40
CA ALA A 33 4.71 3.51 17.53
C ALA A 33 4.93 3.90 19.00
N ASN A 34 3.87 3.93 19.82
CA ASN A 34 4.01 4.15 21.27
C ASN A 34 4.84 3.05 21.93
N ASN A 35 4.54 1.78 21.64
CA ASN A 35 5.31 0.65 22.19
C ASN A 35 6.79 0.67 21.76
N VAL A 36 7.05 1.02 20.49
CA VAL A 36 8.42 1.17 19.97
C VAL A 36 9.13 2.34 20.65
N SER A 37 8.44 3.46 20.87
CA SER A 37 8.99 4.62 21.58
C SER A 37 9.35 4.28 23.03
N GLU A 38 8.46 3.59 23.75
CA GLU A 38 8.72 3.11 25.11
C GLU A 38 9.94 2.16 25.16
N TYR A 39 10.02 1.23 24.21
CA TYR A 39 11.16 0.32 24.09
C TYR A 39 12.46 1.07 23.84
N ILE A 40 12.50 1.98 22.86
CA ILE A 40 13.69 2.80 22.55
C ILE A 40 14.10 3.63 23.78
N CYS A 41 13.12 4.12 24.55
CA CYS A 41 13.37 4.86 25.79
C CYS A 41 13.92 4.00 26.93
N SER A 42 13.62 2.70 26.93
CA SER A 42 14.09 1.73 27.92
C SER A 42 15.53 1.23 27.66
N LEU A 43 16.07 1.46 26.46
CA LEU A 43 17.41 1.00 26.11
C LEU A 43 18.49 1.70 26.95
N PRO A 44 19.50 0.96 27.45
CA PRO A 44 20.59 1.51 28.26
C PRO A 44 21.63 2.23 27.38
N ILE A 45 21.18 3.22 26.63
CA ILE A 45 21.97 4.02 25.69
C ILE A 45 21.80 5.51 25.99
N SER A 46 22.79 6.32 25.60
CA SER A 46 22.72 7.78 25.78
C SER A 46 21.61 8.40 24.93
N HIS A 47 21.17 9.59 25.31
CA HIS A 47 20.19 10.37 24.54
C HIS A 47 20.66 10.64 23.10
N SER A 48 21.95 10.91 22.89
CA SER A 48 22.51 11.13 21.55
C SER A 48 22.44 9.87 20.69
N GLN A 49 22.80 8.71 21.25
CA GLN A 49 22.68 7.42 20.54
C GLN A 49 21.22 7.06 20.24
N ARG A 50 20.31 7.39 21.14
CA ARG A 50 18.87 7.20 20.95
C ARG A 50 18.34 8.00 19.76
N ASN A 51 18.69 9.27 19.66
CA ASN A 51 18.27 10.10 18.54
C ASN A 51 18.80 9.56 17.21
N GLN A 52 20.10 9.22 17.15
CA GLN A 52 20.70 8.63 15.94
C GLN A 52 20.05 7.29 15.56
N LEU A 53 19.64 6.49 16.55
CA LEU A 53 18.92 5.23 16.32
C LEU A 53 17.53 5.48 15.72
N VAL A 54 16.78 6.44 16.27
CA VAL A 54 15.47 6.83 15.75
C VAL A 54 15.58 7.34 14.32
N ASP A 55 16.55 8.21 14.04
CA ASP A 55 16.77 8.76 12.69
C ASP A 55 17.07 7.64 11.68
N LYS A 56 18.03 6.75 11.99
CA LYS A 56 18.40 5.63 11.10
C LYS A 56 17.27 4.63 10.87
N ILE A 57 16.48 4.33 11.90
CA ILE A 57 15.32 3.43 11.77
C ILE A 57 14.25 4.09 10.90
N THR A 58 14.04 5.41 11.05
CA THR A 58 13.10 6.16 10.21
C THR A 58 13.51 6.12 8.74
N ASP A 59 14.79 6.41 8.44
CA ASP A 59 15.33 6.33 7.08
C ASP A 59 15.14 4.92 6.46
N LEU A 60 15.39 3.86 7.24
CA LEU A 60 15.22 2.48 6.78
C LEU A 60 13.75 2.13 6.50
N LEU A 61 12.83 2.65 7.31
CA LEU A 61 11.39 2.40 7.14
C LEU A 61 10.84 3.10 5.90
N ASP A 62 11.28 4.33 5.61
CA ASP A 62 10.87 5.06 4.41
C ASP A 62 11.27 4.31 3.14
N VAL A 63 12.54 3.86 3.06
CA VAL A 63 13.03 3.04 1.93
C VAL A 63 12.22 1.75 1.76
N ALA A 64 11.87 1.08 2.87
CA ALA A 64 11.10 -0.17 2.82
C ALA A 64 9.65 0.05 2.36
N LEU A 65 9.04 1.19 2.71
CA LEU A 65 7.69 1.55 2.26
C LEU A 65 7.67 1.87 0.77
N ASP A 66 8.64 2.64 0.28
CA ASP A 66 8.78 2.98 -1.14
C ASP A 66 8.96 1.72 -2.00
N TRP A 67 9.81 0.78 -1.55
CA TRP A 67 10.01 -0.49 -2.25
C TRP A 67 8.72 -1.32 -2.36
N LYS A 68 7.96 -1.45 -1.26
CA LYS A 68 6.70 -2.20 -1.27
C LYS A 68 5.64 -1.55 -2.16
N ALA A 69 5.58 -0.22 -2.20
CA ALA A 69 4.68 0.49 -3.08
C ALA A 69 5.02 0.25 -4.55
N LEU A 70 6.31 0.31 -4.90
CA LEU A 70 6.80 0.02 -6.25
C LEU A 70 6.52 -1.43 -6.66
N GLU A 71 6.78 -2.40 -5.79
CA GLU A 71 6.48 -3.82 -6.04
C GLU A 71 4.99 -4.07 -6.30
N ALA A 72 4.10 -3.45 -5.50
CA ALA A 72 2.67 -3.55 -5.70
C ALA A 72 2.24 -2.98 -7.07
N VAL A 73 2.76 -1.81 -7.46
CA VAL A 73 2.49 -1.20 -8.76
C VAL A 73 2.96 -2.10 -9.91
N ILE A 74 4.17 -2.69 -9.81
CA ILE A 74 4.69 -3.61 -10.82
C ILE A 74 3.80 -4.84 -10.95
N ASN A 75 3.39 -5.44 -9.83
CA ASN A 75 2.55 -6.64 -9.85
C ASN A 75 1.17 -6.38 -10.46
N GLU A 76 0.52 -5.28 -10.09
CA GLU A 76 -0.75 -4.87 -10.70
C GLU A 76 -0.57 -4.53 -12.19
N SER A 77 0.53 -3.87 -12.57
CA SER A 77 0.84 -3.57 -13.98
C SER A 77 1.03 -4.85 -14.79
N ASN A 78 1.70 -5.86 -14.23
CA ASN A 78 1.86 -7.17 -14.87
C ASN A 78 0.51 -7.90 -15.00
N ALA A 79 -0.36 -7.82 -13.99
CA ALA A 79 -1.70 -8.38 -14.05
C ALA A 79 -2.55 -7.69 -15.14
N ILE A 80 -2.45 -6.37 -15.26
CA ILE A 80 -3.12 -5.60 -16.32
C ILE A 80 -2.60 -6.00 -17.71
N MET A 81 -1.29 -6.14 -17.90
CA MET A 81 -0.72 -6.57 -19.19
C MET A 81 -1.23 -7.94 -19.62
N LYS A 82 -1.39 -8.89 -18.68
CA LYS A 82 -1.96 -10.21 -18.98
C LYS A 82 -3.39 -10.16 -19.51
N ILE A 83 -4.21 -9.20 -19.05
CA ILE A 83 -5.57 -9.01 -19.57
C ILE A 83 -5.53 -8.68 -21.06
N PHE A 84 -4.60 -7.83 -21.47
CA PHE A 84 -4.45 -7.44 -22.88
C PHE A 84 -3.81 -8.54 -23.74
N ASP A 85 -2.96 -9.40 -23.16
CA ASP A 85 -2.41 -10.55 -23.86
C ASP A 85 -3.47 -11.66 -24.06
N GLU A 86 -4.37 -11.86 -23.10
CA GLU A 86 -5.48 -12.84 -23.19
C GLU A 86 -6.50 -12.49 -24.30
N ASP A 87 -6.72 -11.20 -24.59
CA ASP A 87 -7.57 -10.74 -25.71
C ASP A 87 -6.93 -10.95 -27.10
N SER A 88 -5.63 -11.25 -27.16
CA SER A 88 -4.92 -11.46 -28.43
C SER A 88 -5.05 -12.89 -28.99
N GLU A 89 -5.46 -13.86 -28.16
CA GLU A 89 -5.64 -15.26 -28.57
C GLU A 89 -7.03 -15.57 -29.18
N ASP A 90 -8.03 -14.68 -29.06
CA ASP A 90 -9.39 -14.88 -29.59
C ASP A 90 -9.66 -14.19 -30.95
N ASN A 91 -8.63 -13.65 -31.61
CA ASN A 91 -8.73 -13.11 -32.98
C ASN A 91 -8.33 -14.14 -34.06
N GLY A 92 -8.55 -15.43 -33.78
CA GLY A 92 -8.53 -16.51 -34.76
C GLY A 92 -9.83 -16.60 -35.54
N GLU A 93 -10.32 -15.50 -36.12
CA GLU A 93 -11.31 -15.56 -37.19
C GLU A 93 -10.66 -16.30 -38.36
N LYS A 94 -10.86 -17.63 -38.41
CA LYS A 94 -10.78 -18.37 -39.67
C LYS A 94 -11.89 -17.83 -40.55
N LEU A 95 -11.57 -16.80 -41.33
CA LEU A 95 -12.31 -16.46 -42.52
C LEU A 95 -12.30 -17.69 -43.43
N SER A 96 -13.42 -18.42 -43.43
CA SER A 96 -13.74 -19.52 -44.33
C SER A 96 -13.91 -19.04 -45.77
#